data_AF-A0A4R8WI84-F1
#
_entry.id   AF-A0A4R8WI84-F1
#
_cell.length_a   1.000
_cell.length_b   1.000
_cell.length_c   1.000
_cell.angle_alpha   90.00
_cell.angle_beta   90.00
_cell.angle_gamma   90.00
#
_symmetry.space_group_name_H-M   'P 1'
#
loop_
_entity.id
_entity.type
_entity.pdbx_description
1 polymer ?
#
loop_
_entity_poly.entity_id
_entity_poly.type
_entity_poly.pdbx_seq_one_letter_code
_entity_poly.pdbx_strand_id
1 'polypeptide(L)' 'MQVSATIAAGTITDVTALQLTDKDSKSVQISNRAAPVLKAEVLKAQSAAVANVSGATYTTQGYLTSLQAALDAAGF' A
#
# COMPACT_ATOMS: atom_id res chain seq x y z
N MET A 1 -2.66 7.56 -6.85
CA MET A 1 -2.02 7.17 -5.57
C MET A 1 -0.59 6.81 -5.89
N GLN A 2 0.33 7.00 -4.96
CA GLN A 2 1.73 6.61 -5.14
C GLN A 2 2.22 5.93 -3.86
N VAL A 3 2.87 4.77 -4.03
CA VAL A 3 3.39 3.95 -2.94
C VAL A 3 4.84 3.63 -3.28
N SER A 4 5.70 3.67 -2.26
CA SER A 4 7.09 3.25 -2.34
C SER A 4 7.29 2.08 -1.38
N ALA A 5 7.94 1.04 -1.87
CA ALA A 5 8.41 -0.08 -1.07
C ALA A 5 9.94 -0.01 -0.96
N THR A 6 10.45 -0.30 0.24
CA THR A 6 11.88 -0.48 0.49
C THR A 6 12.13 -1.97 0.61
N ILE A 7 13.05 -2.46 -0.20
CA ILE A 7 13.47 -3.86 -0.20
C ILE A 7 14.93 -3.90 0.25
N ALA A 8 15.22 -4.71 1.26
CA ALA A 8 16.59 -4.98 1.70
C ALA A 8 16.80 -6.48 1.81
N ALA A 9 17.94 -6.96 1.30
CA ALA A 9 18.31 -8.38 1.31
C ALA A 9 17.22 -9.33 0.75
N GLY A 10 16.45 -8.87 -0.25
CA GLY A 10 15.36 -9.67 -0.84
C GLY A 10 14.09 -9.76 -0.01
N THR A 11 13.91 -8.87 0.96
CA THR A 11 12.69 -8.77 1.79
C THR A 11 12.17 -7.34 1.81
N ILE A 12 10.85 -7.18 1.84
CA ILE A 12 10.20 -5.89 2.01
C ILE A 12 10.41 -5.45 3.46
N THR A 13 11.21 -4.39 3.66
CA THR A 13 11.52 -3.85 4.98
C THR A 13 10.68 -2.65 5.35
N ASP A 14 10.21 -1.90 4.37
CA ASP A 14 9.32 -0.77 4.60
C ASP A 14 8.36 -0.55 3.44
N VAL A 15 7.20 0.02 3.73
CA VAL A 15 6.25 0.48 2.72
C VAL A 15 5.69 1.82 3.15
N THR A 16 5.77 2.80 2.28
CA THR A 16 5.36 4.17 2.54
C THR A 16 4.43 4.67 1.43
N ALA A 17 3.26 5.17 1.84
CA ALA A 17 2.33 5.84 0.92
C ALA A 17 2.82 7.26 0.67
N LEU A 18 3.40 7.54 -0.49
CA LEU A 18 3.86 8.89 -0.87
C LEU A 18 2.68 9.80 -1.21
N GLN A 19 1.64 9.23 -1.82
CA GLN A 19 0.42 9.97 -2.15
C GLN A 19 -0.82 9.09 -2.01
N LEU A 20 -1.67 9.43 -1.05
CA LEU A 20 -3.00 8.84 -0.89
C LEU A 20 -4.03 9.58 -1.74
N THR A 21 -5.25 9.04 -1.86
CA THR A 21 -6.30 9.69 -2.68
C THR A 21 -6.63 11.08 -2.16
N ASP A 22 -6.92 11.97 -3.10
CA ASP A 22 -7.30 13.37 -2.94
C ASP A 22 -8.73 13.66 -3.42
N LYS A 23 -9.52 12.62 -3.72
CA LYS A 23 -10.87 12.76 -4.29
C LYS A 23 -11.83 13.57 -3.42
N ASP A 24 -11.86 13.27 -2.12
CA ASP A 24 -12.72 13.93 -1.15
C ASP A 24 -12.19 13.76 0.28
N SER A 25 -12.61 14.63 1.20
CA SER A 25 -12.13 14.65 2.59
C SER A 25 -12.38 13.32 3.32
N LYS A 26 -13.46 12.61 3.01
CA LYS A 26 -13.79 11.32 3.65
C LYS A 26 -12.86 10.22 3.12
N SER A 27 -12.60 10.19 1.81
CA SER A 27 -11.65 9.25 1.20
C SER A 27 -10.22 9.46 1.69
N VAL A 28 -9.81 10.72 1.90
CA VAL A 28 -8.51 11.04 2.55
C VAL A 28 -8.45 10.45 3.96
N GLN A 29 -9.49 10.67 4.78
CA GLN A 29 -9.54 10.14 6.14
C GLN A 29 -9.52 8.60 6.19
N ILE A 30 -10.29 7.96 5.32
CA ILE A 30 -10.31 6.49 5.18
C ILE A 30 -8.92 6.00 4.77
N SER A 31 -8.28 6.67 3.82
CA SER A 31 -6.96 6.28 3.33
C SER A 31 -5.89 6.41 4.40
N ASN A 32 -5.92 7.50 5.18
CA ASN A 32 -4.99 7.70 6.29
C ASN A 32 -5.13 6.63 7.39
N ARG A 33 -6.35 6.12 7.62
CA ARG A 33 -6.58 5.01 8.56
C ARG A 33 -6.17 3.65 7.97
N ALA A 34 -6.38 3.45 6.68
CA ALA A 34 -6.05 2.19 6.00
C ALA A 34 -4.54 2.03 5.74
N ALA A 35 -3.82 3.11 5.45
CA ALA A 35 -2.39 3.08 5.11
C ALA A 35 -1.51 2.32 6.12
N PRO A 36 -1.56 2.58 7.45
CA PRO A 36 -0.75 1.83 8.41
C PRO A 36 -1.16 0.35 8.52
N VAL A 37 -2.45 0.04 8.34
CA VAL A 37 -2.94 -1.35 8.36
C VAL A 37 -2.41 -2.10 7.14
N LEU A 38 -2.55 -1.51 5.94
CA LEU A 38 -2.03 -2.07 4.70
C LEU A 38 -0.52 -2.28 4.76
N LYS A 39 0.22 -1.32 5.30
CA LYS A 39 1.66 -1.44 5.52
C LYS A 39 2.00 -2.67 6.36
N ALA A 40 1.33 -2.86 7.50
CA ALA A 40 1.59 -3.99 8.38
C ALA A 40 1.27 -5.33 7.70
N GLU A 41 0.15 -5.41 6.98
CA GLU A 41 -0.25 -6.60 6.22
C GLU A 41 0.75 -6.92 5.10
N VAL A 42 1.23 -5.92 4.36
CA VAL A 42 2.22 -6.12 3.29
C VAL A 42 3.55 -6.59 3.84
N LEU A 43 4.03 -5.98 4.93
CA LEU A 43 5.26 -6.40 5.59
C LEU A 43 5.14 -7.84 6.11
N LYS A 44 3.96 -8.25 6.58
CA LYS A 44 3.71 -9.62 7.04
C LYS A 44 3.59 -10.61 5.88
N ALA A 45 2.89 -10.25 4.82
CA ALA A 45 2.66 -11.09 3.66
C ALA A 45 3.88 -11.13 2.71
N GLN A 46 4.80 -10.17 2.86
CA GLN A 46 5.92 -9.94 1.94
C GLN A 46 5.44 -9.85 0.48
N SER A 47 4.27 -9.25 0.25
CA SER A 47 3.70 -9.12 -1.09
C SER A 47 2.60 -8.04 -1.11
N ALA A 48 2.24 -7.58 -2.31
CA ALA A 48 1.08 -6.70 -2.50
C ALA A 48 -0.27 -7.47 -2.48
N ALA A 49 -0.26 -8.78 -2.25
CA ALA A 49 -1.46 -9.63 -2.24
C ALA A 49 -2.10 -9.72 -0.84
N VAL A 50 -2.49 -8.58 -0.28
CA VAL A 50 -3.11 -8.50 1.06
C VAL A 50 -4.62 -8.30 0.99
N ALA A 51 -5.29 -8.61 2.10
CA ALA A 51 -6.73 -8.45 2.21
C ALA A 51 -7.16 -6.97 2.15
N ASN A 52 -8.34 -6.75 1.57
CA ASN A 52 -8.95 -5.42 1.55
C ASN A 52 -9.31 -4.95 2.98
N VAL A 53 -9.02 -3.70 3.29
CA VAL A 53 -9.46 -3.08 4.55
C VAL A 53 -10.93 -2.67 4.42
N SER A 54 -11.78 -3.14 5.34
CA SER A 54 -13.21 -2.84 5.33
C SER A 54 -13.47 -1.33 5.35
N GLY A 55 -14.25 -0.85 4.37
CA GLY A 55 -14.53 0.57 4.19
C GLY A 55 -13.46 1.35 3.41
N ALA A 56 -12.35 0.71 3.02
CA ALA A 56 -11.25 1.32 2.27
C ALA A 56 -10.91 0.57 0.97
N THR A 57 -11.89 -0.09 0.34
CA THR A 57 -11.68 -0.89 -0.87
C THR A 57 -11.00 -0.11 -1.99
N TYR A 58 -11.46 1.11 -2.27
CA TYR A 58 -10.89 1.95 -3.34
C TYR A 58 -9.42 2.30 -3.07
N THR A 59 -9.12 2.68 -1.81
CA THR A 59 -7.76 2.97 -1.39
C THR A 59 -6.87 1.75 -1.46
N THR A 60 -7.37 0.61 -0.94
CA THR A 60 -6.60 -0.62 -0.90
C THR A 60 -6.25 -1.07 -2.32
N GLN A 61 -7.23 -1.10 -3.23
CA GLN A 61 -7.00 -1.47 -4.62
C GLN A 61 -5.89 -0.62 -5.26
N GLY A 62 -5.99 0.71 -5.17
CA GLY A 62 -4.99 1.59 -5.78
C GLY A 62 -3.63 1.53 -5.09
N TYR A 63 -3.60 1.39 -3.77
CA TYR A 63 -2.37 1.21 -3.00
C TYR A 63 -1.64 -0.08 -3.42
N LEU A 64 -2.36 -1.21 -3.49
CA LEU A 64 -1.79 -2.50 -3.86
C LEU A 64 -1.39 -2.55 -5.33
N THR A 65 -2.13 -1.94 -6.24
CA THR A 65 -1.71 -1.82 -7.64
C THR A 65 -0.41 -1.02 -7.77
N SER A 66 -0.30 0.13 -7.09
CA SER A 66 0.94 0.93 -7.10
C SER A 66 2.10 0.20 -6.44
N LEU A 67 1.84 -0.51 -5.34
CA LEU A 67 2.83 -1.32 -4.65
C LEU A 67 3.33 -2.48 -5.53
N GLN A 68 2.42 -3.23 -6.15
CA GLN A 68 2.79 -4.33 -7.05
C GLN A 68 3.69 -3.84 -8.16
N ALA A 69 3.35 -2.71 -8.81
CA ALA A 69 4.20 -2.12 -9.83
C ALA A 69 5.59 -1.73 -9.30
N ALA A 70 5.70 -1.27 -8.05
CA ALA A 70 6.98 -0.96 -7.42
C ALA A 70 7.80 -2.22 -7.10
N LEU A 71 7.15 -3.30 -6.67
CA LEU A 71 7.78 -4.61 -6.43
C LEU A 71 8.25 -5.23 -7.75
N ASP A 72 7.39 -5.24 -8.77
CA ASP A 72 7.70 -5.72 -10.11
C ASP A 72 8.90 -4.96 -10.71
N ALA A 73 8.91 -3.63 -10.57
CA ALA A 73 10.02 -2.79 -11.04
C ALA A 73 11.33 -3.05 -10.27
N ALA A 74 11.24 -3.49 -9.01
CA ALA A 74 12.39 -3.90 -8.20
C ALA A 74 12.82 -5.35 -8.44
N GLY A 75 12.07 -6.12 -9.26
CA GLY A 75 12.33 -7.53 -9.50
C GLY A 75 12.06 -8.43 -8.28
N PHE A 76 11.10 -8.02 -7.43
CA PHE A 76 10.62 -8.78 -6.28
C PHE A 76 9.44 -9.68 -6.67
#